data_AF-A0A6C9EFF3-F1
#
_entry.id   AF-A0A6C9EFF3-F1
#
_cell.length_a   1.000
_cell.length_b   1.000
_cell.length_c   1.000
_cell.angle_alpha   90.00
_cell.angle_beta   90.00
_cell.angle_gamma   90.00
#
_symmetry.space_group_name_H-M   'P 1'
#
loop_
_entity.id
_entity.type
_entity.pdbx_description
1 polymer ?
#
loop_
_entity_poly.entity_id
_entity_poly.type
_entity_poly.pdbx_seq_one_letter_code
_entity_poly.pdbx_strand_id
1 'polypeptide(L)'
;MDDLKDQSAVSTTATNGVVESEEVRAQEALLGDTDPSLTSADDVAKALNVDPSHGLSEEEAKRRLAKFGPNELASAPPVPKWKKFLAQFQDPLVYLLIAATIISVIAWFIEKANAQPGAEGGEVLPFDAIV
;
A
#
# COMPACT_ATOMS: atom_id res chain seq x y z
N MET A 1 -20.56 62.16 5.24
CA MET A 1 -20.92 60.73 5.13
C MET A 1 -19.68 60.00 4.67
N ASP A 2 -19.54 58.72 5.00
CA ASP A 2 -18.52 57.78 4.48
C ASP A 2 -17.29 57.55 5.36
N ASP A 3 -17.51 57.14 6.62
CA ASP A 3 -16.51 56.37 7.39
C ASP A 3 -17.24 55.51 8.43
N LEU A 4 -17.92 54.44 8.01
CA LEU A 4 -18.45 53.42 8.93
C LEU A 4 -18.86 52.13 8.20
N LYS A 5 -17.91 51.31 7.71
CA LYS A 5 -18.29 49.94 7.30
C LYS A 5 -17.24 48.82 7.25
N ASP A 6 -15.98 49.03 7.63
CA ASP A 6 -14.93 48.03 7.34
C ASP A 6 -14.21 47.40 8.54
N GLN A 7 -14.90 47.22 9.68
CA GLN A 7 -14.29 46.64 10.90
C GLN A 7 -14.92 45.34 11.43
N SER A 8 -15.87 44.70 10.73
CA SER A 8 -16.57 43.51 11.27
C SER A 8 -16.11 42.15 10.75
N ALA A 9 -15.10 42.06 9.87
CA ALA A 9 -14.75 40.79 9.21
C ALA A 9 -13.42 40.13 9.66
N VAL A 10 -12.59 40.81 10.47
CA VAL A 10 -11.21 40.33 10.78
C VAL A 10 -11.10 39.68 12.17
N SER A 11 -12.04 39.90 13.10
CA SER A 11 -11.93 39.38 14.47
C SER A 11 -12.40 37.94 14.67
N THR A 12 -13.05 37.30 13.70
CA THR A 12 -13.67 35.97 13.92
C THR A 12 -12.74 34.79 13.60
N THR A 13 -11.73 34.98 12.75
CA THR A 13 -10.89 33.86 12.26
C THR A 13 -9.79 33.45 13.25
N ALA A 14 -9.25 34.37 14.05
CA ALA A 14 -8.20 34.06 15.02
C ALA A 14 -8.73 33.28 16.24
N THR A 15 -9.98 33.54 16.65
CA THR A 15 -10.62 32.89 17.79
C THR A 15 -10.95 31.42 17.50
N ASN A 16 -11.41 31.09 16.28
CA ASN A 16 -11.78 29.71 15.93
C ASN A 16 -10.58 28.74 15.91
N GLY A 17 -9.42 29.15 15.37
CA GLY A 17 -8.26 28.25 15.27
C GLY A 17 -7.65 27.88 16.62
N VAL A 18 -7.74 28.78 17.60
CA VAL A 18 -7.24 28.52 18.97
C VAL A 18 -8.21 27.61 19.73
N VAL A 19 -9.52 27.88 19.63
CA VAL A 19 -10.57 27.07 20.28
C VAL A 19 -10.60 25.64 19.71
N GLU A 20 -10.46 25.48 18.40
CA GLU A 20 -10.37 24.16 17.76
C GLU A 20 -9.14 23.37 18.24
N SER A 21 -8.01 24.03 18.50
CA SER A 21 -6.80 23.34 18.98
C SER A 21 -6.90 22.88 20.43
N GLU A 22 -7.65 23.60 21.28
CA GLU A 22 -7.86 23.27 22.68
C GLU A 22 -8.92 22.18 22.87
N GLU A 23 -10.05 22.27 22.17
CA GLU A 23 -11.10 21.22 22.20
C GLU A 23 -10.55 19.88 21.72
N VAL A 24 -9.71 19.91 20.68
CA VAL A 24 -9.13 18.70 20.09
C VAL A 24 -8.09 18.09 21.02
N ARG A 25 -7.25 18.90 21.67
CA ARG A 25 -6.31 18.41 22.69
C ARG A 25 -7.03 17.88 23.94
N ALA A 26 -8.13 18.50 24.34
CA ALA A 26 -8.94 18.04 25.46
C ALA A 26 -9.63 16.70 25.14
N GLN A 27 -10.14 16.55 23.91
CA GLN A 27 -10.71 15.29 23.42
C GLN A 27 -9.64 14.19 23.31
N GLU A 28 -8.47 14.51 22.76
CA GLU A 28 -7.36 13.56 22.61
C GLU A 28 -6.75 13.17 23.96
N ALA A 29 -6.71 14.08 24.93
CA ALA A 29 -6.31 13.78 26.31
C ALA A 29 -7.35 12.97 27.08
N LEU A 30 -8.65 13.17 26.82
CA LEU A 30 -9.73 12.35 27.43
C LEU A 30 -9.82 10.95 26.82
N LEU A 31 -9.55 10.81 25.53
CA LEU A 31 -9.63 9.54 24.78
C LEU A 31 -8.31 8.76 24.77
N GLY A 32 -7.23 9.33 25.29
CA GLY A 32 -5.87 8.78 25.16
C GLY A 32 -5.54 7.57 26.04
N ASP A 33 -6.26 7.38 27.16
CA ASP A 33 -5.93 6.33 28.15
C ASP A 33 -7.15 5.55 28.65
N THR A 34 -8.36 5.89 28.19
CA THR A 34 -9.61 5.27 28.65
C THR A 34 -10.31 4.53 27.51
N ASP A 35 -10.60 3.24 27.73
CA ASP A 35 -11.37 2.41 26.79
C ASP A 35 -12.84 2.89 26.76
N PRO A 36 -13.34 3.38 25.60
CA PRO A 36 -14.72 3.83 25.48
C PRO A 36 -15.75 2.75 25.79
N SER A 37 -15.40 1.46 25.62
CA SER A 37 -16.29 0.33 25.93
C SER A 37 -16.49 0.09 27.43
N LEU A 38 -15.60 0.63 28.27
CA LEU A 38 -15.67 0.55 29.73
C LEU A 38 -16.22 1.84 30.37
N THR A 39 -16.54 2.84 29.56
CA THR A 39 -17.02 4.16 30.01
C THR A 39 -18.53 4.28 29.85
N SER A 40 -19.18 5.10 30.68
CA SER A 40 -20.62 5.34 30.55
C SER A 40 -20.93 6.07 29.23
N ALA A 41 -22.08 5.76 28.62
CA ALA A 41 -22.48 6.36 27.34
C ALA A 41 -22.60 7.90 27.42
N ASP A 42 -23.06 8.43 28.55
CA ASP A 42 -23.19 9.88 28.76
C ASP A 42 -21.84 10.58 28.84
N ASP A 43 -20.84 9.95 29.44
CA ASP A 43 -19.50 10.52 29.55
C ASP A 43 -18.76 10.50 28.21
N VAL A 44 -18.93 9.42 27.43
CA VAL A 44 -18.43 9.33 26.05
C VAL A 44 -19.11 10.36 25.16
N ALA A 45 -20.43 10.54 25.29
CA ALA A 45 -21.18 11.52 24.51
C ALA A 45 -20.73 12.97 24.80
N LYS A 46 -20.50 13.30 26.07
CA LYS A 46 -19.92 14.59 26.47
C LYS A 46 -18.51 14.78 25.93
N ALA A 47 -17.65 13.76 26.05
CA ALA A 47 -16.28 13.82 25.53
C ALA A 47 -16.28 14.05 24.01
N LEU A 48 -17.13 13.36 23.26
CA LEU A 48 -17.26 13.50 21.80
C LEU A 48 -18.11 14.69 21.35
N ASN A 49 -18.62 15.49 22.31
CA ASN A 49 -19.51 16.63 22.08
C ASN A 49 -20.67 16.28 21.14
N VAL A 50 -21.40 15.20 21.45
CA VAL A 50 -22.52 14.69 20.65
C VAL A 50 -23.76 14.53 21.51
N ASP A 51 -24.93 14.87 20.96
CA ASP A 51 -26.21 14.55 21.57
C ASP A 51 -26.60 13.11 21.19
N PRO A 52 -26.76 12.17 22.16
CA PRO A 52 -27.17 10.79 21.86
C PRO A 52 -28.54 10.67 21.18
N SER A 53 -29.43 11.64 21.36
CA SER A 53 -30.80 11.62 20.85
C SER A 53 -30.94 12.23 19.45
N HIS A 54 -30.12 13.23 19.12
CA HIS A 54 -30.18 13.95 17.84
C HIS A 54 -28.93 13.75 16.96
N GLY A 55 -27.85 13.20 17.51
CA GLY A 55 -26.58 13.01 16.81
C GLY A 55 -25.77 14.30 16.64
N LEU A 56 -24.94 14.32 15.60
CA LEU A 56 -24.13 15.49 15.22
C LEU A 56 -24.90 16.36 14.20
N SER A 57 -24.65 17.67 14.23
CA SER A 57 -25.14 18.56 13.17
C SER A 57 -24.41 18.31 11.85
N GLU A 58 -25.03 18.67 10.73
CA GLU A 58 -24.42 18.49 9.41
C GLU A 58 -23.13 19.32 9.25
N GLU A 59 -23.08 20.52 9.84
CA GLU A 59 -21.89 21.36 9.84
C GLU A 59 -20.74 20.74 10.63
N GLU A 60 -21.04 20.18 11.80
CA GLU A 60 -20.08 19.47 12.65
C GLU A 60 -19.55 18.22 11.95
N ALA A 61 -20.44 17.44 11.33
CA ALA A 61 -20.08 16.25 10.58
C ALA A 61 -19.16 16.58 9.39
N LYS A 62 -19.46 17.64 8.63
CA LYS A 62 -18.60 18.13 7.54
C LYS A 62 -17.25 18.61 8.06
N ARG A 63 -17.21 19.33 9.18
CA ARG A 63 -15.96 19.78 9.81
C ARG A 63 -15.09 18.58 10.23
N ARG A 64 -15.68 17.57 10.87
CA ARG A 64 -14.97 16.33 11.26
C ARG A 64 -14.47 15.55 10.05
N LEU A 65 -15.27 15.45 8.99
CA LEU A 65 -14.87 14.77 7.74
C LEU A 65 -13.68 15.47 7.08
N ALA A 66 -13.67 16.81 7.03
CA ALA A 66 -12.55 17.58 6.49
C ALA A 66 -11.28 17.43 7.33
N LYS A 67 -11.42 17.26 8.65
CA LYS A 67 -10.30 17.15 9.60
C LYS A 67 -9.69 15.75 9.67
N PHE A 68 -10.53 14.71 9.79
CA PHE A 68 -10.08 13.33 10.01
C PHE A 68 -10.01 12.52 8.70
N GLY A 69 -10.61 13.03 7.63
CA GLY A 69 -10.73 12.32 6.36
C GLY A 69 -11.88 11.31 6.35
N PRO A 70 -12.09 10.64 5.22
CA PRO A 70 -13.10 9.61 5.09
C PRO A 70 -12.78 8.42 6.00
N ASN A 71 -13.82 7.79 6.56
CA ASN A 71 -13.70 6.56 7.35
C ASN A 71 -13.49 5.35 6.42
N GLU A 72 -12.35 5.35 5.73
CA GLU A 72 -11.95 4.30 4.80
C GLU A 72 -10.59 3.74 5.21
N LEU A 73 -10.49 2.41 5.24
CA LEU A 73 -9.21 1.76 5.51
C LEU A 73 -8.26 2.03 4.35
N ALA A 74 -7.06 2.48 4.68
CA ALA A 74 -5.99 2.63 3.69
C ALA A 74 -5.75 1.28 3.01
N SER A 75 -6.08 1.19 1.72
CA SER A 75 -5.77 0.01 0.94
C SER A 75 -4.26 -0.10 0.79
N ALA A 76 -3.70 -1.27 1.12
CA ALA A 76 -2.30 -1.55 0.87
C ALA A 76 -2.01 -1.31 -0.63
N PRO A 77 -0.87 -0.69 -0.98
CA PRO A 77 -0.53 -0.43 -2.36
C PRO A 77 -0.57 -1.75 -3.16
N PRO A 78 -1.22 -1.77 -4.33
CA PRO A 78 -1.41 -3.00 -5.08
C PRO A 78 -0.06 -3.57 -5.50
N VAL A 79 0.15 -4.86 -5.24
CA VAL A 79 1.37 -5.54 -5.70
C VAL A 79 1.37 -5.58 -7.24
N PRO A 80 2.42 -5.07 -7.91
CA PRO A 80 2.50 -5.07 -9.37
C PRO A 80 2.34 -6.48 -9.95
N LYS A 81 1.59 -6.62 -11.05
CA LYS A 81 1.32 -7.92 -11.69
C LYS A 81 2.61 -8.68 -12.05
N TRP A 82 3.65 -7.98 -12.48
CA TRP A 82 4.94 -8.60 -12.83
C TRP A 82 5.65 -9.21 -11.62
N LYS A 83 5.50 -8.61 -10.43
CA LYS A 83 6.04 -9.17 -9.19
C LYS A 83 5.30 -10.44 -8.78
N LYS A 84 3.99 -10.51 -9.02
CA LYS A 84 3.19 -11.74 -8.82
C LYS A 84 3.59 -12.85 -9.79
N PHE A 85 3.86 -12.51 -11.05
CA PHE A 85 4.39 -13.45 -12.04
C PHE A 85 5.75 -14.00 -11.63
N LEU A 86 6.68 -13.13 -11.21
CA LEU A 86 8.02 -13.57 -10.79
C LEU A 86 8.00 -14.43 -9.52
N ALA A 87 7.04 -14.22 -8.63
CA ALA A 87 6.84 -15.06 -7.45
C ALA A 87 6.50 -16.52 -7.83
N GLN A 88 5.91 -16.79 -9.00
CA GLN A 88 5.63 -18.15 -9.45
C GLN A 88 6.90 -18.93 -9.85
N PHE A 89 8.01 -18.23 -10.11
CA PHE A 89 9.30 -18.86 -10.42
C PHE A 89 10.10 -19.22 -9.16
N GLN A 90 9.62 -18.86 -7.96
CA GLN A 90 10.25 -19.21 -6.69
C GLN A 90 9.92 -20.64 -6.23
N ASP A 91 9.81 -21.58 -7.16
CA ASP A 91 9.59 -23.00 -6.89
C ASP A 91 10.95 -23.74 -6.90
N PRO A 92 11.26 -24.58 -5.90
CA PRO A 92 12.47 -25.41 -5.90
C PRO A 92 12.70 -26.19 -7.20
N LEU A 93 11.63 -26.67 -7.86
CA LEU A 93 11.70 -27.37 -9.13
C LEU A 93 12.16 -26.43 -10.26
N VAL A 94 11.68 -25.19 -10.30
CA VAL A 94 12.10 -24.20 -11.31
C VAL A 94 13.59 -23.88 -11.16
N TYR A 95 14.09 -23.76 -9.93
CA TYR A 95 15.52 -23.59 -9.69
C TYR A 95 16.35 -24.77 -10.19
N LEU A 96 15.86 -26.00 -10.01
CA LEU A 96 16.50 -27.19 -10.54
C LEU A 96 16.57 -27.16 -12.07
N LEU A 97 15.47 -26.78 -12.74
CA LEU A 97 15.44 -26.66 -14.20
C LEU A 97 16.39 -25.57 -14.72
N ILE A 98 16.44 -24.41 -14.05
CA ILE A 98 17.38 -23.34 -14.40
C ILE A 98 18.82 -23.83 -14.23
N ALA A 99 19.13 -24.52 -13.14
CA ALA A 99 20.47 -25.09 -12.90
C ALA A 99 20.85 -26.11 -13.98
N ALA A 100 19.94 -27.03 -14.32
CA ALA A 100 20.16 -28.01 -15.40
C ALA A 100 20.38 -27.32 -16.76
N THR A 101 19.62 -26.27 -17.04
CA THR A 101 19.77 -25.47 -18.26
C THR A 101 21.14 -24.79 -18.31
N ILE A 102 21.59 -24.19 -17.20
CA ILE A 102 22.92 -23.56 -17.10
C ILE A 102 24.03 -24.60 -17.33
N ILE A 103 23.94 -25.76 -16.66
CA ILE A 103 24.93 -26.84 -16.82
C ILE A 103 24.97 -27.31 -18.29
N SER A 104 23.80 -27.51 -18.91
CA SER A 104 23.69 -27.93 -20.32
C SER A 104 24.33 -26.92 -21.27
N VAL A 105 24.05 -25.63 -21.07
CA VAL A 105 24.65 -24.55 -21.87
C VAL A 105 26.17 -24.53 -21.69
N ILE A 106 26.67 -24.66 -20.46
CA ILE A 106 28.11 -24.71 -20.19
C ILE A 106 28.76 -25.92 -20.88
N ALA A 107 28.15 -27.11 -20.77
CA ALA A 107 28.65 -28.32 -21.41
C ALA A 107 28.74 -28.14 -22.93
N TRP A 108 27.69 -27.59 -23.54
CA TRP A 108 27.67 -27.26 -24.97
C TRP A 108 28.78 -26.29 -25.37
N PHE A 109 29.04 -25.25 -24.57
CA PHE A 109 30.15 -24.32 -24.82
C PHE A 109 31.52 -25.00 -24.75
N ILE A 110 31.74 -25.90 -23.77
CA ILE A 110 32.99 -26.65 -23.62
C ILE A 110 33.19 -27.62 -24.78
N GLU A 111 32.14 -28.35 -25.17
CA GLU A 111 32.19 -29.24 -26.33
C GLU A 111 32.48 -28.44 -27.61
N LYS A 112 31.81 -27.31 -27.80
CA LYS A 112 32.04 -26.45 -28.97
C LYS A 112 33.46 -25.90 -29.03
N ALA A 113 34.05 -25.57 -27.88
CA ALA A 113 35.42 -25.08 -27.79
C ALA A 113 36.47 -26.19 -28.02
N ASN A 114 36.15 -27.43 -27.62
CA ASN A 114 37.05 -28.60 -27.77
C ASN A 114 36.70 -29.48 -28.98
N ALA A 115 35.71 -29.09 -29.78
CA ALA A 115 35.25 -29.84 -30.93
C ALA A 115 36.42 -30.02 -31.91
N GLN A 116 36.88 -31.27 -32.04
CA GLN A 116 37.89 -31.64 -33.02
C GLN A 116 37.28 -31.43 -34.42
N PRO A 117 37.85 -30.56 -35.28
CA PRO A 117 37.36 -30.41 -36.63
C PRO A 117 37.60 -31.73 -37.38
N GLY A 118 36.55 -32.53 -37.55
CA GLY A 118 36.61 -33.83 -38.22
C GLY A 118 35.97 -35.01 -37.47
N ALA A 119 35.44 -34.83 -36.26
CA ALA A 119 34.60 -35.86 -35.62
C ALA A 119 33.15 -35.76 -36.13
N GLU A 120 32.98 -35.70 -37.45
CA GLU A 120 31.70 -36.06 -38.05
C GLU A 120 31.61 -37.58 -37.97
N GLY A 121 30.50 -38.09 -37.43
CA GLY A 121 30.15 -39.51 -37.43
C GLY A 121 29.90 -40.02 -38.85
N GLY A 122 30.92 -39.97 -39.69
CA GLY A 122 31.02 -40.64 -40.99
C GLY A 122 31.43 -42.10 -40.79
N GLU A 123 30.70 -42.84 -39.95
CA GLU A 123 30.57 -44.26 -40.27
C GLU A 123 29.62 -44.31 -41.46
N VAL A 124 30.20 -44.42 -42.65
CA VAL A 124 29.48 -44.87 -43.86
C VAL A 124 28.71 -46.12 -43.47
N LEU A 125 27.40 -45.98 -43.32
CA LEU A 125 26.54 -47.11 -43.04
C LEU A 125 26.69 -48.09 -44.20
N PRO A 126 26.69 -49.42 -43.96
CA PRO A 126 26.92 -50.42 -45.00
C PRO A 126 25.86 -50.40 -46.11
N PHE A 127 24.79 -49.61 -45.96
CA PHE A 127 23.69 -49.48 -46.89
C PHE A 127 23.97 -48.56 -48.09
N ASP A 128 25.01 -47.71 -48.05
CA ASP A 128 25.39 -46.85 -49.18
C ASP A 128 26.22 -47.58 -50.27
N ALA A 129 26.59 -48.86 -50.05
CA ALA A 129 27.41 -49.65 -50.97
C ALA A 129 26.60 -50.49 -51.98
N ILE A 130 25.27 -50.35 -52.04
CA ILE A 130 24.38 -51.25 -52.81
C ILE A 130 23.78 -50.62 -54.09
N VAL A 131 24.11 -49.39 -54.47
CA VAL A 131 23.62 -48.79 -55.74
C VAL A 131 24.76 -48.23 -56.58
#